data_AF-A0A3E4W1T1-F1
#
_entry.id   AF-A0A3E4W1T1-F1
#
_cell.length_a   1.000
_cell.length_b   1.000
_cell.length_c   1.000
_cell.angle_alpha   90.00
_cell.angle_beta   90.00
_cell.angle_gamma   90.00
#
_symmetry.space_group_name_H-M   'P 1'
#
loop_
_entity.id
_entity.type
_entity.pdbx_description
1 polymer ?
#
loop_
_entity_poly.entity_id
_entity_poly.type
_entity_poly.pdbx_seq_one_letter_code
_entity_poly.pdbx_strand_id
1 'polypeptide(L)'
;MKYKSLIFSIILVSVTLLASWTVPALVQKMTDDSHSYPLMYYSARLKELCVIDFREHKNSFYDIHGNEYPRAQYDSLLPLLNYRQLAMEGQLPDSLEGQAIDVKILRSKQVMFRFRPVDVFSPQPAMGVLLEAMPKRGNLTLPGDYFRMDRELTFVDAQSNSVNRQKSEIFTKELIKKGFSFPVKAYWGNPTVRKPYEEGYFCLDSKGALFHLKMVNGRPFVKDTGIGSQLGIKWFVMSETSDKRFYGYLFGEKGEMGLLESTDEGGYRFLPFDIRPIDITKDEISILGNLLYWTVRVSDAEGMDCYGLDAVTLQSLSSYHQDRKRVLWDELSEWLFPFRLSPSSETSSFVNLYAGNLSSKGLAVSFFLALLTFFLCRNKVSLYRRILMALCVCAAGLSGIVALLFLPWNKYE
;
A
#
# COMPACT_ATOMS: atom_id res chain seq x y z
N MET A 1 -2.87 -53.34 12.53
CA MET A 1 -3.56 -53.01 11.25
C MET A 1 -4.47 -51.76 11.32
N LYS A 2 -5.22 -51.51 12.40
CA LYS A 2 -6.18 -50.38 12.50
C LYS A 2 -5.58 -48.98 12.22
N TYR A 3 -4.34 -48.70 12.65
CA TYR A 3 -3.74 -47.38 12.46
C TYR A 3 -3.06 -47.17 11.10
N LYS A 4 -2.79 -48.22 10.31
CA LYS A 4 -2.11 -48.07 9.01
C LYS A 4 -2.92 -47.21 8.02
N SER A 5 -4.25 -47.38 7.99
CA SER A 5 -5.12 -46.57 7.12
C SER A 5 -5.24 -45.13 7.63
N LEU A 6 -5.28 -44.93 8.95
CA LEU A 6 -5.33 -43.60 9.55
C LEU A 6 -4.03 -42.82 9.28
N ILE A 7 -2.87 -43.47 9.48
CA ILE A 7 -1.56 -42.90 9.21
C ILE A 7 -1.44 -42.54 7.72
N PHE A 8 -1.88 -43.43 6.82
CA PHE A 8 -1.90 -43.14 5.39
C PHE A 8 -2.75 -41.91 5.06
N SER A 9 -3.96 -41.81 5.60
CA SER A 9 -4.84 -40.65 5.39
C SER A 9 -4.21 -39.35 5.91
N ILE A 10 -3.60 -39.38 7.09
CA ILE A 10 -2.93 -38.21 7.68
C ILE A 10 -1.75 -37.76 6.80
N ILE A 11 -0.90 -38.70 6.37
CA ILE A 11 0.24 -38.39 5.50
C ILE A 11 -0.24 -37.82 4.17
N LEU A 12 -1.21 -38.47 3.52
CA LEU A 12 -1.75 -38.01 2.25
C LEU A 12 -2.32 -36.59 2.35
N VAL A 13 -3.15 -36.31 3.37
CA VAL A 13 -3.73 -34.97 3.56
C VAL A 13 -2.64 -33.95 3.85
N SER A 14 -1.67 -34.26 4.70
CA SER A 14 -0.59 -33.33 5.07
C SER A 14 0.33 -33.01 3.88
N VAL A 15 0.73 -34.03 3.11
CA VAL A 15 1.56 -33.85 1.90
C VAL A 15 0.77 -33.10 0.83
N THR A 16 -0.52 -33.38 0.68
CA THR A 16 -1.39 -32.65 -0.26
C THR A 16 -1.50 -31.18 0.12
N LEU A 17 -1.66 -30.86 1.41
CA LEU A 17 -1.72 -29.48 1.89
C LEU A 17 -0.41 -28.74 1.61
N LEU A 18 0.73 -29.37 1.90
CA LEU A 18 2.05 -28.81 1.60
C LEU A 18 2.25 -28.62 0.09
N ALA A 19 1.95 -29.62 -0.72
CA ALA A 19 2.05 -29.55 -2.18
C ALA A 19 1.14 -28.49 -2.80
N SER A 20 -0.05 -28.26 -2.20
CA SER A 20 -1.00 -27.23 -2.64
C SER A 20 -0.48 -25.81 -2.45
N TRP A 21 0.54 -25.63 -1.62
CA TRP A 21 1.26 -24.36 -1.48
C TRP A 21 2.57 -24.37 -2.28
N THR A 22 3.41 -25.40 -2.12
CA THR A 22 4.77 -25.42 -2.67
C THR A 22 4.80 -25.57 -4.19
N VAL A 23 3.93 -26.40 -4.78
CA VAL A 23 3.93 -26.62 -6.24
C VAL A 23 3.50 -25.35 -6.99
N PRO A 24 2.38 -24.68 -6.63
CA PRO A 24 2.03 -23.40 -7.25
C PRO A 24 3.13 -22.35 -7.06
N ALA A 25 3.72 -22.25 -5.86
CA ALA A 25 4.78 -21.27 -5.60
C ALA A 25 6.03 -21.51 -6.47
N LEU A 26 6.41 -22.77 -6.71
CA LEU A 26 7.52 -23.13 -7.58
C LEU A 26 7.21 -22.83 -9.05
N VAL A 27 6.01 -23.20 -9.52
CA VAL A 27 5.58 -22.93 -10.90
C VAL A 27 5.49 -21.42 -11.15
N GLN A 28 4.95 -20.66 -10.19
CA GLN A 28 4.96 -19.20 -10.25
C GLN A 28 6.39 -18.72 -10.42
N LYS A 29 7.31 -19.07 -9.51
CA LYS A 29 8.70 -18.61 -9.61
C LYS A 29 9.40 -18.95 -10.93
N MET A 30 9.00 -20.04 -11.60
CA MET A 30 9.55 -20.44 -12.91
C MET A 30 8.94 -19.72 -14.10
N THR A 31 7.70 -19.23 -13.98
CA THR A 31 6.89 -18.73 -15.11
C THR A 31 6.45 -17.28 -14.95
N ASP A 32 6.70 -16.71 -13.77
CA ASP A 32 6.41 -15.33 -13.45
C ASP A 32 7.42 -14.40 -14.11
N ASP A 33 6.93 -13.26 -14.56
CA ASP A 33 7.69 -12.21 -15.23
C ASP A 33 7.44 -10.91 -14.48
N SER A 34 8.23 -9.88 -14.75
CA SER A 34 8.10 -8.61 -14.04
C SER A 34 6.72 -7.99 -14.26
N HIS A 35 5.87 -8.05 -13.22
CA HIS A 35 4.62 -7.28 -13.13
C HIS A 35 4.85 -5.77 -12.95
N SER A 36 6.09 -5.28 -13.12
CA SER A 36 6.38 -3.86 -12.97
C SER A 36 5.74 -3.09 -14.12
N TYR A 37 4.97 -2.07 -13.78
CA TYR A 37 4.56 -1.04 -14.73
C TYR A 37 5.74 -0.13 -15.05
N PRO A 38 5.80 0.46 -16.25
CA PRO A 38 6.85 1.41 -16.58
C PRO A 38 6.74 2.64 -15.66
N LEU A 39 7.85 3.34 -15.45
CA LEU A 39 7.83 4.56 -14.67
C LEU A 39 7.31 5.68 -15.57
N MET A 40 6.38 6.48 -15.06
CA MET A 40 5.79 7.60 -15.79
C MET A 40 5.99 8.89 -15.00
N TYR A 41 6.24 9.97 -15.73
CA TYR A 41 6.49 11.30 -15.18
C TYR A 41 5.88 12.37 -16.07
N TYR A 42 5.18 13.32 -15.49
CA TYR A 42 4.64 14.45 -16.23
C TYR A 42 5.74 15.46 -16.58
N SER A 43 5.86 15.77 -17.88
CA SER A 43 6.86 16.70 -18.39
C SER A 43 6.37 18.15 -18.36
N ALA A 44 7.14 18.99 -17.67
CA ALA A 44 6.91 20.43 -17.69
C ALA A 44 7.18 21.08 -19.06
N ARG A 45 7.93 20.42 -19.95
CA ARG A 45 8.25 20.92 -21.30
C ARG A 45 7.27 20.43 -22.36
N LEU A 46 6.95 19.14 -22.38
CA LEU A 46 5.99 18.56 -23.33
C LEU A 46 4.53 18.78 -22.92
N LYS A 47 4.27 19.05 -21.63
CA LYS A 47 2.91 19.06 -21.05
C LYS A 47 2.20 17.73 -21.13
N GLU A 48 2.97 16.65 -21.20
CA GLU A 48 2.45 15.30 -21.35
C GLU A 48 3.24 14.30 -20.49
N LEU A 49 2.68 13.11 -20.31
CA LEU A 49 3.32 12.01 -19.59
C LEU A 49 4.45 11.40 -20.44
N CYS A 50 5.62 11.31 -19.82
CA CYS A 50 6.81 10.65 -20.34
C CYS A 50 6.99 9.30 -19.64
N VAL A 51 7.36 8.28 -20.40
CA VAL A 51 7.50 6.89 -19.98
C VAL A 51 8.95 6.47 -20.00
N ILE A 52 9.37 5.77 -18.95
CA ILE A 52 10.64 5.05 -18.86
C ILE A 52 10.31 3.57 -18.70
N ASP A 53 10.63 2.80 -19.73
CA ASP A 53 10.44 1.36 -19.71
C ASP A 53 11.80 0.64 -19.74
N PHE A 54 12.15 0.01 -18.61
CA PHE A 54 13.37 -0.79 -18.49
C PHE A 54 13.16 -2.27 -18.84
N ARG A 55 11.94 -2.68 -19.22
CA ARG A 55 11.56 -4.09 -19.38
C ARG A 55 11.89 -4.62 -20.78
N GLU A 56 11.57 -3.87 -21.83
CA GLU A 56 11.71 -4.34 -23.21
C GLU A 56 13.08 -3.98 -23.82
N HIS A 57 13.59 -2.76 -23.56
CA HIS A 57 14.92 -2.36 -23.98
C HIS A 57 15.65 -1.62 -22.87
N LYS A 58 16.99 -1.70 -22.88
CA LYS A 58 17.85 -1.08 -21.86
C LYS A 58 17.71 0.45 -21.72
N ASN A 59 17.01 1.13 -22.65
CA ASN A 59 16.91 2.59 -22.75
C ASN A 59 15.63 3.06 -23.50
N SER A 60 14.47 2.46 -23.27
CA SER A 60 13.22 2.96 -23.90
C SER A 60 12.70 4.19 -23.16
N PHE A 61 12.95 5.35 -23.75
CA PHE A 61 12.46 6.66 -23.31
C PHE A 61 11.48 7.19 -24.35
N TYR A 62 10.20 7.26 -24.01
CA TYR A 62 9.16 7.70 -24.95
C TYR A 62 8.09 8.53 -24.25
N ASP A 63 7.24 9.21 -25.00
CA ASP A 63 6.01 9.82 -24.47
C ASP A 63 4.80 8.89 -24.67
N ILE A 64 3.65 9.19 -24.07
CA ILE A 64 2.44 8.38 -24.26
C ILE A 64 1.93 8.31 -25.70
N HIS A 65 2.45 9.15 -26.61
CA HIS A 65 2.13 9.10 -28.04
C HIS A 65 3.07 8.17 -28.83
N GLY A 66 4.08 7.60 -28.18
CA GLY A 66 5.03 6.67 -28.77
C GLY A 66 6.23 7.34 -29.45
N ASN A 67 6.46 8.64 -29.24
CA ASN A 67 7.67 9.28 -29.76
C ASN A 67 8.86 8.90 -28.87
N GLU A 68 9.91 8.34 -29.47
CA GLU A 68 11.13 7.95 -28.77
C GLU A 68 12.14 9.10 -28.70
N TYR A 69 12.84 9.20 -27.58
CA TYR A 69 13.83 10.25 -27.33
C TYR A 69 15.18 9.65 -26.91
N PRO A 70 16.31 10.17 -27.42
CA PRO A 70 17.62 9.90 -26.83
C PRO A 70 17.66 10.33 -25.37
N ARG A 71 18.44 9.62 -24.54
CA ARG A 71 18.52 9.86 -23.08
C ARG A 71 18.73 11.34 -22.71
N ALA A 72 19.67 12.02 -23.34
CA ALA A 72 19.97 13.43 -23.04
C ALA A 72 18.79 14.37 -23.35
N GLN A 73 18.06 14.09 -24.44
CA GLN A 73 16.86 14.84 -24.79
C GLN A 73 15.75 14.56 -23.77
N TYR A 74 15.55 13.29 -23.39
CA TYR A 74 14.57 12.91 -22.38
C TYR A 74 14.85 13.57 -21.02
N ASP A 75 16.11 13.60 -20.59
CA ASP A 75 16.48 14.24 -19.32
C ASP A 75 16.14 15.75 -19.33
N SER A 76 16.30 16.40 -20.49
CA SER A 76 15.91 17.80 -20.73
C SER A 76 14.39 18.03 -20.76
N LEU A 77 13.60 17.02 -21.11
CA LEU A 77 12.13 17.08 -21.05
C LEU A 77 11.60 17.03 -19.62
N LEU A 78 12.36 16.44 -18.69
CA LEU A 78 11.99 16.31 -17.27
C LEU A 78 12.95 17.11 -16.36
N PRO A 79 13.08 18.44 -16.55
CA PRO A 79 14.10 19.22 -15.85
C PRO A 79 13.89 19.27 -14.34
N LEU A 80 12.64 19.19 -13.89
CA LEU A 80 12.28 19.21 -12.46
C LEU A 80 12.53 17.87 -11.75
N LEU A 81 12.62 16.77 -12.50
CA LEU A 81 12.99 15.45 -11.97
C LEU A 81 14.52 15.28 -11.99
N ASN A 82 15.14 15.61 -13.11
CA ASN A 82 16.57 15.40 -13.38
C ASN A 82 17.43 16.61 -13.06
N TYR A 83 16.94 17.53 -12.22
CA TYR A 83 17.61 18.80 -11.92
C TYR A 83 19.04 18.65 -11.43
N ARG A 84 19.35 17.57 -10.70
CA ARG A 84 20.72 17.31 -10.21
C ARG A 84 21.68 17.03 -11.35
N GLN A 85 21.27 16.19 -12.30
CA GLN A 85 22.08 15.83 -13.45
C GLN A 85 22.22 17.05 -14.38
N LEU A 86 21.13 17.74 -14.68
CA LEU A 86 21.17 18.94 -15.52
C LEU A 86 21.99 20.07 -14.88
N ALA A 87 21.97 20.23 -13.55
CA ALA A 87 22.82 21.20 -12.87
C ALA A 87 24.31 20.85 -12.97
N MET A 88 24.67 19.57 -12.87
CA MET A 88 26.05 19.11 -13.04
C MET A 88 26.55 19.33 -14.48
N GLU A 89 25.67 19.18 -15.47
CA GLU A 89 25.97 19.38 -16.89
C GLU A 89 25.87 20.85 -17.34
N GLY A 90 25.45 21.76 -16.45
CA GLY A 90 25.24 23.18 -16.78
C GLY A 90 24.05 23.45 -17.71
N GLN A 91 23.10 22.51 -17.78
CA GLN A 91 21.92 22.55 -18.66
C GLN A 91 20.61 22.81 -17.91
N LEU A 92 20.67 23.03 -16.59
CA LEU A 92 19.47 23.38 -15.82
C LEU A 92 18.95 24.76 -16.29
N PRO A 93 17.66 24.87 -16.68
CA PRO A 93 17.11 26.15 -17.09
C PRO A 93 17.04 27.13 -15.91
N ASP A 94 17.39 28.40 -16.13
CA ASP A 94 17.32 29.46 -15.11
C ASP A 94 15.88 29.76 -14.67
N SER A 95 14.91 29.54 -15.56
CA SER A 95 13.49 29.67 -15.27
C SER A 95 12.63 28.72 -16.10
N LEU A 96 11.46 28.37 -15.56
CA LEU A 96 10.44 27.59 -16.26
C LEU A 96 9.07 28.16 -15.90
N GLU A 97 8.27 28.48 -16.92
CA GLU A 97 6.94 29.12 -16.77
C GLU A 97 6.93 30.38 -15.89
N GLY A 98 7.97 31.20 -16.04
CA GLY A 98 8.10 32.46 -15.29
C GLY A 98 8.53 32.29 -13.84
N GLN A 99 8.79 31.06 -13.37
CA GLN A 99 9.36 30.80 -12.04
C GLN A 99 10.87 30.57 -12.15
N ALA A 100 11.64 31.28 -11.33
CA ALA A 100 13.07 31.07 -11.21
C ALA A 100 13.35 29.69 -10.62
N ILE A 101 14.25 28.95 -11.26
CA ILE A 101 14.64 27.61 -10.81
C ILE A 101 15.98 27.70 -10.10
N ASP A 102 16.00 27.18 -8.87
CA ASP A 102 17.22 26.92 -8.12
C ASP A 102 17.14 25.50 -7.54
N VAL A 103 18.28 24.82 -7.50
CA VAL A 103 18.43 23.46 -6.94
C VAL A 103 17.89 23.41 -5.51
N LYS A 104 18.09 24.48 -4.71
CA LYS A 104 17.58 24.55 -3.34
C LYS A 104 16.05 24.58 -3.30
N ILE A 105 15.43 25.39 -4.18
CA ILE A 105 13.97 25.51 -4.29
C ILE A 105 13.38 24.17 -4.73
N LEU A 106 13.92 23.58 -5.81
CA LEU A 106 13.45 22.30 -6.33
C LEU A 106 13.51 21.18 -5.30
N ARG A 107 14.61 21.08 -4.54
CA ARG A 107 14.75 20.09 -3.47
C ARG A 107 13.71 20.29 -2.37
N SER A 108 13.39 21.52 -2.00
CA SER A 108 12.41 21.82 -0.95
C SER A 108 10.96 21.53 -1.35
N LYS A 109 10.68 21.55 -2.66
CA LYS A 109 9.35 21.39 -3.26
C LYS A 109 9.11 19.99 -3.83
N GLN A 110 10.08 19.08 -3.68
CA GLN A 110 9.93 17.70 -4.10
C GLN A 110 9.08 16.93 -3.09
N VAL A 111 8.04 16.27 -3.58
CA VAL A 111 7.13 15.44 -2.78
C VAL A 111 7.24 14.00 -3.28
N MET A 112 7.40 13.07 -2.36
CA MET A 112 7.35 11.64 -2.65
C MET A 112 6.42 10.99 -1.64
N PHE A 113 5.42 10.29 -2.13
CA PHE A 113 4.49 9.56 -1.30
C PHE A 113 4.17 8.22 -1.94
N ARG A 114 4.07 7.19 -1.10
CA ARG A 114 3.64 5.86 -1.50
C ARG A 114 2.65 5.35 -0.47
N PHE A 115 1.55 4.81 -0.96
CA PHE A 115 0.52 4.18 -0.16
C PHE A 115 0.24 2.79 -0.74
N ARG A 116 0.21 1.77 0.11
CA ARG A 116 -0.15 0.41 -0.27
C ARG A 116 -1.32 -0.06 0.59
N PRO A 117 -2.18 -0.95 0.07
CA PRO A 117 -3.29 -1.49 0.87
C PRO A 117 -2.87 -2.11 2.20
N VAL A 118 -1.71 -2.78 2.22
CA VAL A 118 -1.13 -3.36 3.44
C VAL A 118 -0.89 -2.33 4.55
N ASP A 119 -0.65 -1.05 4.20
CA ASP A 119 -0.39 -0.01 5.19
C ASP A 119 -1.66 0.32 6.02
N VAL A 120 -2.85 0.03 5.49
CA VAL A 120 -4.14 0.15 6.22
C VAL A 120 -4.41 -1.05 7.11
N PHE A 121 -4.15 -2.26 6.59
CA PHE A 121 -4.48 -3.52 7.28
C PHE A 121 -3.40 -4.01 8.23
N SER A 122 -2.22 -3.40 8.22
CA SER A 122 -1.17 -3.72 9.18
C SER A 122 -1.58 -3.28 10.58
N PRO A 123 -1.26 -4.07 11.63
CA PRO A 123 -1.47 -3.67 13.01
C PRO A 123 -0.80 -2.32 13.26
N GLN A 124 -1.60 -1.29 13.56
CA GLN A 124 -1.05 -0.02 13.98
C GLN A 124 -0.58 -0.12 15.44
N PRO A 125 0.50 0.57 15.81
CA PRO A 125 0.91 0.65 17.20
C PRO A 125 -0.25 1.15 18.06
N ALA A 126 -0.60 0.41 19.12
CA ALA A 126 -1.67 0.81 20.04
C ALA A 126 -1.35 2.07 20.86
N MET A 127 -0.08 2.51 20.80
CA MET A 127 0.40 3.72 21.47
C MET A 127 1.05 4.66 20.45
N GLY A 128 0.75 5.95 20.58
CA GLY A 128 1.38 7.04 19.85
C GLY A 128 2.43 7.79 20.68
N VAL A 129 3.14 8.70 20.03
CA VAL A 129 4.18 9.55 20.63
C VAL A 129 3.84 11.00 20.37
N LEU A 130 3.41 11.74 21.39
CA LEU A 130 3.09 13.16 21.21
C LEU A 130 4.34 14.01 21.49
N LEU A 131 5.02 14.40 20.41
CA LEU A 131 6.20 15.25 20.45
C LEU A 131 5.83 16.72 20.71
N GLU A 132 6.79 17.47 21.25
CA GLU A 132 6.68 18.93 21.44
C GLU A 132 6.84 19.65 20.10
N ALA A 133 5.82 20.38 19.66
CA ALA A 133 5.83 21.09 18.38
C ALA A 133 6.76 22.32 18.38
N MET A 134 7.02 22.91 19.55
CA MET A 134 7.95 24.03 19.71
C MET A 134 9.00 23.70 20.77
N PRO A 135 10.00 22.85 20.46
CA PRO A 135 11.01 22.47 21.42
C PRO A 135 11.92 23.66 21.73
N LYS A 136 12.27 23.84 23.01
CA LYS A 136 13.16 24.93 23.45
C LYS A 136 14.58 24.82 22.87
N ARG A 137 14.99 23.61 22.46
CA ARG A 137 16.25 23.31 21.77
C ARG A 137 15.88 22.77 20.39
N GLY A 138 16.52 23.26 19.33
CA GLY A 138 16.02 23.19 17.94
C GLY A 138 15.79 21.81 17.31
N ASN A 139 16.07 20.70 18.01
CA ASN A 139 15.81 19.36 17.50
C ASN A 139 14.62 18.73 18.23
N LEU A 140 13.79 17.98 17.49
CA LEU A 140 12.76 17.14 18.08
C LEU A 140 13.40 16.04 18.92
N THR A 141 12.86 15.82 20.12
CA THR A 141 13.33 14.79 21.05
C THR A 141 12.20 13.85 21.38
N LEU A 142 12.50 12.55 21.44
CA LEU A 142 11.53 11.56 21.91
C LEU A 142 11.13 11.88 23.36
N PRO A 143 9.83 11.91 23.68
CA PRO A 143 9.36 12.12 25.03
C PRO A 143 9.59 10.85 25.86
N GLY A 144 9.65 11.00 27.18
CA GLY A 144 9.71 9.87 28.10
C GLY A 144 8.38 9.13 28.26
N ASP A 145 7.30 9.62 27.65
CA ASP A 145 5.97 9.03 27.73
C ASP A 145 5.37 8.74 26.35
N TYR A 146 4.53 7.72 26.31
CA TYR A 146 3.70 7.37 25.16
C TYR A 146 2.24 7.68 25.49
N PHE A 147 1.40 7.87 24.48
CA PHE A 147 -0.03 8.00 24.71
C PHE A 147 -0.80 6.85 24.10
N ARG A 148 -1.93 6.52 24.72
CA ARG A 148 -2.98 5.71 24.11
C ARG A 148 -4.27 6.52 24.12
N MET A 149 -5.11 6.30 23.12
CA MET A 149 -6.38 7.00 23.01
C MET A 149 -7.47 5.97 22.76
N ASP A 150 -8.46 5.93 23.64
CA ASP A 150 -9.68 5.11 23.51
C ASP A 150 -10.88 5.95 23.98
N ARG A 151 -11.28 5.83 25.25
CA ARG A 151 -12.33 6.65 25.88
C ARG A 151 -11.82 7.96 26.48
N GLU A 152 -10.51 8.07 26.60
CA GLU A 152 -9.76 9.23 27.06
C GLU A 152 -8.37 9.20 26.40
N LEU A 153 -7.63 10.30 26.55
CA LEU A 153 -6.23 10.37 26.14
C LEU A 153 -5.34 10.14 27.37
N THR A 154 -4.75 8.95 27.46
CA THR A 154 -3.91 8.53 28.58
C THR A 154 -2.43 8.58 28.20
N PHE A 155 -1.60 9.26 28.99
CA PHE A 155 -0.14 9.23 28.89
C PHE A 155 0.44 8.21 29.86
N VAL A 156 1.36 7.38 29.38
CA VAL A 156 2.04 6.31 30.11
C VAL A 156 3.54 6.53 30.03
N ASP A 157 4.20 6.60 31.18
CA ASP A 157 5.65 6.73 31.26
C ASP A 157 6.33 5.45 30.75
N ALA A 158 7.34 5.61 29.90
CA ALA A 158 8.02 4.51 29.23
C ALA A 158 8.87 3.65 30.18
N GLN A 159 9.38 4.25 31.27
CA GLN A 159 10.29 3.58 32.20
C GLN A 159 9.54 2.87 33.31
N SER A 160 8.56 3.54 33.93
CA SER A 160 7.80 2.99 35.07
C SER A 160 6.53 2.26 34.66
N ASN A 161 6.09 2.41 33.39
CA ASN A 161 4.77 1.97 32.91
C ASN A 161 3.60 2.54 33.74
N SER A 162 3.83 3.67 34.44
CA SER A 162 2.82 4.32 35.26
C SER A 162 2.08 5.38 34.45
N VAL A 163 0.79 5.56 34.77
CA VAL A 163 -0.06 6.56 34.09
C VAL A 163 0.24 7.95 34.65
N ASN A 164 0.57 8.89 33.77
CA ASN A 164 0.65 10.31 34.11
C ASN A 164 -0.77 10.92 34.11
N ARG A 165 -1.46 10.79 35.25
CA ARG A 165 -2.85 11.24 35.41
C ARG A 165 -3.04 12.72 35.15
N GLN A 166 -2.13 13.56 35.66
CA GLN A 166 -2.23 15.01 35.50
C GLN A 166 -2.17 15.43 34.03
N LYS A 167 -1.20 14.92 33.26
CA LYS A 167 -1.09 15.21 31.82
C LYS A 167 -2.31 14.66 31.05
N SER A 168 -2.72 13.43 31.36
CA SER A 168 -3.88 12.78 30.74
C SER A 168 -5.17 13.59 30.93
N GLU A 169 -5.43 14.06 32.15
CA GLU A 169 -6.60 14.88 32.46
C GLU A 169 -6.61 16.22 31.72
N ILE A 170 -5.47 16.92 31.67
CA ILE A 170 -5.36 18.22 31.00
C ILE A 170 -5.69 18.09 29.51
N PHE A 171 -5.08 17.11 28.85
CA PHE A 171 -5.28 16.88 27.42
C PHE A 171 -6.70 16.38 27.11
N THR A 172 -7.22 15.45 27.92
CA THR A 172 -8.60 14.93 27.75
C THR A 172 -9.64 16.03 27.97
N LYS A 173 -9.47 16.88 28.99
CA LYS A 173 -10.38 18.01 29.25
C LYS A 173 -10.39 19.01 28.09
N GLU A 174 -9.23 19.32 27.50
CA GLU A 174 -9.18 20.24 26.36
C GLU A 174 -9.85 19.65 25.10
N LEU A 175 -9.67 18.35 24.85
CA LEU A 175 -10.39 17.64 23.77
C LEU A 175 -11.91 17.75 23.93
N ILE A 176 -12.43 17.40 25.12
CA ILE A 176 -13.87 17.47 25.42
C ILE A 176 -14.38 18.90 25.30
N LYS A 177 -13.64 19.88 25.84
CA LYS A 177 -13.98 21.30 25.77
C LYS A 177 -14.07 21.81 24.33
N LYS A 178 -13.28 21.26 23.41
CA LYS A 178 -13.35 21.58 21.97
C LYS A 178 -14.41 20.78 21.21
N GLY A 179 -15.16 19.91 21.88
CA GLY A 179 -16.27 19.15 21.30
C GLY A 179 -15.91 17.74 20.82
N PHE A 180 -14.69 17.26 21.09
CA PHE A 180 -14.27 15.91 20.70
C PHE A 180 -15.13 14.86 21.40
N SER A 181 -15.70 13.93 20.64
CA SER A 181 -16.53 12.85 21.17
C SER A 181 -15.78 11.51 21.18
N PHE A 182 -15.56 10.97 22.37
CA PHE A 182 -15.00 9.62 22.54
C PHE A 182 -16.07 8.52 22.29
N PRO A 183 -15.68 7.24 22.08
CA PRO A 183 -14.31 6.75 21.89
C PRO A 183 -13.69 7.21 20.56
N VAL A 184 -12.36 7.32 20.51
CA VAL A 184 -11.67 7.64 19.25
C VAL A 184 -11.86 6.52 18.24
N LYS A 185 -12.12 6.86 16.97
CA LYS A 185 -12.18 5.88 15.88
C LYS A 185 -10.80 5.57 15.33
N ALA A 186 -10.00 6.61 15.12
CA ALA A 186 -8.64 6.50 14.61
C ALA A 186 -7.83 7.74 15.00
N TYR A 187 -6.51 7.59 15.04
CA TYR A 187 -5.60 8.73 15.13
C TYR A 187 -4.36 8.44 14.29
N TRP A 188 -3.88 9.47 13.61
CA TRP A 188 -2.78 9.36 12.67
C TRP A 188 -1.75 10.44 12.96
N GLY A 189 -0.49 10.06 12.99
CA GLY A 189 0.63 10.96 13.24
C GLY A 189 1.93 10.32 12.79
N ASN A 190 3.01 11.10 12.87
CA ASN A 190 4.34 10.65 12.47
C ASN A 190 5.26 10.68 13.70
N PRO A 191 5.51 9.54 14.35
CA PRO A 191 6.24 9.49 15.63
C PRO A 191 7.76 9.68 15.48
N THR A 192 8.28 9.93 14.28
CA THR A 192 9.72 10.10 14.04
C THR A 192 10.22 11.47 14.49
N VAL A 193 11.44 11.53 15.01
CA VAL A 193 12.15 12.79 15.31
C VAL A 193 13.00 13.30 14.15
N ARG A 194 13.07 12.55 13.03
CA ARG A 194 13.91 12.89 11.86
C ARG A 194 13.28 13.95 10.94
N LYS A 195 12.02 14.30 11.20
CA LYS A 195 11.26 15.28 10.44
C LYS A 195 11.69 16.72 10.78
N PRO A 196 11.50 17.66 9.84
CA PRO A 196 11.97 19.04 10.02
C PRO A 196 11.16 19.85 11.06
N TYR A 197 9.90 19.47 11.31
CA TYR A 197 9.01 20.08 12.29
C TYR A 197 7.92 19.08 12.70
N GLU A 198 7.09 19.43 13.67
CA GLU A 198 6.07 18.57 14.26
C GLU A 198 4.68 19.22 14.17
N GLU A 199 3.69 18.48 13.66
CA GLU A 199 2.27 18.87 13.64
C GLU A 199 1.36 17.91 14.42
N GLY A 200 1.91 17.13 15.34
CA GLY A 200 1.17 16.27 16.25
C GLY A 200 0.40 15.17 15.54
N TYR A 201 -0.90 15.09 15.82
CA TYR A 201 -1.80 14.02 15.40
C TYR A 201 -3.13 14.58 14.90
N PHE A 202 -3.70 13.88 13.92
CA PHE A 202 -5.07 14.05 13.50
C PHE A 202 -5.91 12.91 14.06
N CYS A 203 -6.91 13.24 14.87
CA CYS A 203 -7.75 12.29 15.60
C CYS A 203 -9.18 12.34 15.06
N LEU A 204 -9.70 11.19 14.65
CA LEU A 204 -11.08 11.01 14.22
C LEU A 204 -11.94 10.58 15.42
N ASP A 205 -12.93 11.39 15.74
CA ASP A 205 -13.82 11.16 16.88
C ASP A 205 -14.95 10.15 16.56
N SER A 206 -15.77 9.79 17.56
CA SER A 206 -16.87 8.85 17.38
C SER A 206 -17.97 9.32 16.42
N LYS A 207 -18.10 10.65 16.23
CA LYS A 207 -19.07 11.27 15.31
C LYS A 207 -18.52 11.46 13.90
N GLY A 208 -17.24 11.16 13.66
CA GLY A 208 -16.58 11.34 12.37
C GLY A 208 -15.99 12.73 12.16
N ALA A 209 -15.92 13.57 13.20
CA ALA A 209 -15.21 14.84 13.16
C ALA A 209 -13.69 14.63 13.32
N LEU A 210 -12.90 15.36 12.54
CA LEU A 210 -11.45 15.27 12.54
C LEU A 210 -10.85 16.44 13.32
N PHE A 211 -10.10 16.14 14.36
CA PHE A 211 -9.44 17.12 15.21
C PHE A 211 -7.93 17.08 15.02
N HIS A 212 -7.30 18.25 14.97
CA HIS A 212 -5.86 18.39 15.05
C HIS A 212 -5.45 18.56 16.51
N LEU A 213 -4.69 17.61 17.02
CA LEU A 213 -4.11 17.58 18.36
C LEU A 213 -2.59 17.75 18.28
N LYS A 214 -2.02 18.74 18.94
CA LYS A 214 -0.57 18.85 19.13
C LYS A 214 -0.20 19.35 20.52
N MET A 215 1.05 19.18 20.89
CA MET A 215 1.60 19.74 22.13
C MET A 215 2.44 20.97 21.79
N VAL A 216 2.12 22.10 22.42
CA VAL A 216 2.86 23.36 22.25
C VAL A 216 3.26 23.88 23.62
N ASN A 217 4.55 24.00 23.88
CA ASN A 217 5.12 24.39 25.17
C ASN A 217 4.54 23.59 26.36
N GLY A 218 4.39 22.28 26.17
CA GLY A 218 3.83 21.35 27.17
C GLY A 218 2.32 21.43 27.37
N ARG A 219 1.59 22.22 26.57
CA ARG A 219 0.14 22.39 26.66
C ARG A 219 -0.58 21.77 25.46
N PRO A 220 -1.81 21.24 25.64
CA PRO A 220 -2.61 20.77 24.53
C PRO A 220 -3.04 21.92 23.62
N PHE A 221 -2.83 21.75 22.33
CA PHE A 221 -3.53 22.48 21.28
C PHE A 221 -4.51 21.51 20.62
N VAL A 222 -5.78 21.90 20.59
CA VAL A 222 -6.85 21.12 19.96
C VAL A 222 -7.68 22.05 19.09
N LYS A 223 -7.88 21.66 17.83
CA LYS A 223 -8.73 22.39 16.88
C LYS A 223 -9.55 21.41 16.04
N ASP A 224 -10.85 21.64 15.93
CA ASP A 224 -11.69 20.96 14.94
C ASP A 224 -11.29 21.45 13.54
N THR A 225 -11.04 20.52 12.64
CA THR A 225 -10.69 20.85 11.26
C THR A 225 -11.90 21.25 10.42
N GLY A 226 -13.11 20.85 10.83
CA GLY A 226 -14.35 21.01 10.06
C GLY A 226 -14.48 20.04 8.88
N ILE A 227 -13.41 19.34 8.50
CA ILE A 227 -13.38 18.48 7.31
C ILE A 227 -14.27 17.25 7.46
N GLY A 228 -14.40 16.71 8.67
CA GLY A 228 -15.27 15.55 8.93
C GLY A 228 -16.75 15.78 8.60
N SER A 229 -17.20 17.03 8.52
CA SER A 229 -18.56 17.38 8.08
C SER A 229 -18.72 17.42 6.55
N GLN A 230 -17.61 17.59 5.83
CA GLN A 230 -17.57 17.71 4.36
C GLN A 230 -17.27 16.36 3.71
N LEU A 231 -16.44 15.55 4.38
CA LEU A 231 -15.94 14.28 3.88
C LEU A 231 -16.04 13.21 4.97
N GLY A 232 -16.63 12.06 4.65
CA GLY A 232 -16.53 10.88 5.51
C GLY A 232 -15.12 10.34 5.46
N ILE A 233 -14.32 10.56 6.51
CA ILE A 233 -12.89 10.22 6.51
C ILE A 233 -12.70 8.74 6.82
N LYS A 234 -12.13 8.02 5.85
CA LYS A 234 -11.81 6.60 5.96
C LYS A 234 -10.36 6.38 6.42
N TRP A 235 -9.43 7.18 5.89
CA TRP A 235 -8.01 7.07 6.21
C TRP A 235 -7.30 8.42 6.08
N PHE A 236 -6.21 8.60 6.81
CA PHE A 236 -5.34 9.77 6.68
C PHE A 236 -3.88 9.34 6.79
N VAL A 237 -3.02 9.92 5.96
CA VAL A 237 -1.57 9.74 6.07
C VAL A 237 -0.92 11.10 6.23
N MET A 238 -0.35 11.32 7.41
CA MET A 238 0.32 12.57 7.73
C MET A 238 1.60 12.73 6.89
N SER A 239 1.85 13.94 6.40
CA SER A 239 3.04 14.28 5.63
C SER A 239 3.55 15.64 6.06
N GLU A 240 4.78 15.68 6.57
CA GLU A 240 5.42 16.91 7.06
C GLU A 240 6.45 17.38 6.04
N THR A 241 5.95 17.84 4.89
CA THR A 241 6.78 18.34 3.80
C THR A 241 7.48 19.63 4.21
N SER A 242 8.71 19.84 3.74
CA SER A 242 9.53 20.99 4.18
C SER A 242 8.90 22.35 3.89
N ASP A 243 8.02 22.42 2.90
CA ASP A 243 7.32 23.63 2.50
C ASP A 243 6.03 23.93 3.28
N LYS A 244 5.64 23.05 4.21
CA LYS A 244 4.49 23.21 5.12
C LYS A 244 3.14 23.49 4.45
N ARG A 245 3.03 23.18 3.15
CA ARG A 245 1.83 23.50 2.38
C ARG A 245 0.60 22.75 2.89
N PHE A 246 0.77 21.47 3.19
CA PHE A 246 -0.32 20.59 3.62
C PHE A 246 0.12 19.71 4.79
N TYR A 247 -0.88 19.15 5.50
CA TYR A 247 -0.69 18.30 6.67
C TYR A 247 -0.62 16.81 6.34
N GLY A 248 -1.22 16.40 5.23
CA GLY A 248 -1.23 15.01 4.79
C GLY A 248 -2.25 14.72 3.70
N TYR A 249 -2.38 13.43 3.39
CA TYR A 249 -3.28 12.87 2.38
C TYR A 249 -4.53 12.31 3.06
N LEU A 250 -5.70 12.74 2.62
CA LEU A 250 -7.00 12.30 3.10
C LEU A 250 -7.64 11.33 2.11
N PHE A 251 -8.28 10.29 2.65
CA PHE A 251 -9.06 9.30 1.92
C PHE A 251 -10.49 9.27 2.45
N GLY A 252 -11.44 9.48 1.54
CA GLY A 252 -12.87 9.47 1.81
C GLY A 252 -13.51 8.09 1.75
N GLU A 253 -14.72 7.99 2.28
CA GLU A 253 -15.52 6.76 2.24
C GLU A 253 -16.01 6.40 0.82
N LYS A 254 -16.20 7.39 -0.07
CA LYS A 254 -16.65 7.15 -1.45
C LYS A 254 -15.48 7.03 -2.44
N GLY A 255 -14.25 6.94 -1.92
CA GLY A 255 -13.02 6.84 -2.70
C GLY A 255 -12.42 8.19 -3.08
N GLU A 256 -12.86 9.29 -2.48
CA GLU A 256 -12.22 10.59 -2.67
C GLU A 256 -10.79 10.56 -2.11
N MET A 257 -9.84 11.15 -2.83
CA MET A 257 -8.47 11.35 -2.34
C MET A 257 -8.12 12.83 -2.45
N GLY A 258 -7.40 13.37 -1.47
CA GLY A 258 -7.01 14.78 -1.50
C GLY A 258 -5.95 15.17 -0.49
N LEU A 259 -5.56 16.44 -0.50
CA LEU A 259 -4.71 17.03 0.53
C LEU A 259 -5.57 17.66 1.64
N LEU A 260 -5.08 17.56 2.87
CA LEU A 260 -5.49 18.44 3.96
C LEU A 260 -4.55 19.65 3.98
N GLU A 261 -4.96 20.76 3.40
CA GLU A 261 -4.13 21.97 3.26
C GLU A 261 -4.38 22.96 4.40
N SER A 262 -3.36 23.73 4.76
CA SER A 262 -3.50 24.88 5.65
C SER A 262 -4.01 26.08 4.86
N THR A 263 -4.94 26.85 5.43
CA THR A 263 -5.37 28.12 4.81
C THR A 263 -4.55 29.29 5.37
N ASP A 264 -4.50 30.42 4.66
CA ASP A 264 -3.75 31.61 5.09
C ASP A 264 -4.23 32.15 6.46
N GLU A 265 -5.49 31.89 6.81
CA GLU A 265 -6.09 32.22 8.10
C GLU A 265 -5.80 31.18 9.21
N GLY A 266 -4.95 30.19 8.93
CA GLY A 266 -4.63 29.07 9.83
C GLY A 266 -5.77 28.07 9.99
N GLY A 267 -6.68 28.01 9.02
CA GLY A 267 -7.75 27.01 8.92
C GLY A 267 -7.33 25.75 8.16
N TYR A 268 -8.30 24.93 7.80
CA TYR A 268 -8.09 23.69 7.06
C TYR A 268 -8.98 23.66 5.84
N ARG A 269 -8.45 23.13 4.74
CA ARG A 269 -9.19 22.94 3.50
C ARG A 269 -8.87 21.56 2.92
N PHE A 270 -9.90 20.87 2.46
CA PHE A 270 -9.72 19.68 1.64
C PHE A 270 -9.55 20.09 0.19
N LEU A 271 -8.46 19.65 -0.44
CA LEU A 271 -8.19 19.85 -1.86
C LEU A 271 -8.22 18.48 -2.56
N PRO A 272 -9.29 18.14 -3.29
CA PRO A 272 -9.42 16.84 -3.93
C PRO A 272 -8.45 16.70 -5.11
N PHE A 273 -8.01 15.47 -5.36
CA PHE A 273 -7.28 15.12 -6.56
C PHE A 273 -8.28 14.81 -7.67
N ASP A 274 -7.99 15.30 -8.87
CA ASP A 274 -8.78 14.96 -10.06
C ASP A 274 -8.30 13.63 -10.66
N ILE A 275 -8.61 12.54 -9.96
CA ILE A 275 -8.26 11.17 -10.33
C ILE A 275 -9.48 10.25 -10.13
N ARG A 276 -9.43 9.02 -10.64
CA ARG A 276 -10.49 8.03 -10.38
C ARG A 276 -10.67 7.77 -8.87
N PRO A 277 -11.88 7.37 -8.43
CA PRO A 277 -12.10 6.95 -7.06
C PRO A 277 -11.14 5.83 -6.62
N ILE A 278 -10.66 5.94 -5.38
CA ILE A 278 -9.65 5.06 -4.80
C ILE A 278 -10.29 4.04 -3.86
N ASP A 279 -10.00 2.77 -4.09
CA ASP A 279 -10.23 1.70 -3.13
C ASP A 279 -8.96 1.45 -2.32
N ILE A 280 -8.89 2.00 -1.11
CA ILE A 280 -7.75 1.84 -0.19
C ILE A 280 -7.40 0.38 0.14
N THR A 281 -8.29 -0.57 -0.19
CA THR A 281 -8.09 -2.01 0.07
C THR A 281 -7.43 -2.75 -1.09
N LYS A 282 -7.36 -2.13 -2.28
CA LYS A 282 -6.85 -2.74 -3.52
C LYS A 282 -5.81 -1.87 -4.20
N ASP A 283 -6.03 -0.55 -4.21
CA ASP A 283 -5.20 0.39 -4.95
C ASP A 283 -3.89 0.70 -4.22
N GLU A 284 -2.79 0.57 -4.95
CA GLU A 284 -1.48 1.13 -4.60
C GLU A 284 -1.32 2.49 -5.28
N ILE A 285 -0.85 3.48 -4.52
CA ILE A 285 -0.69 4.85 -4.99
C ILE A 285 0.75 5.28 -4.84
N SER A 286 1.30 5.90 -5.88
CA SER A 286 2.61 6.54 -5.87
C SER A 286 2.48 7.96 -6.39
N ILE A 287 2.90 8.94 -5.60
CA ILE A 287 2.90 10.36 -5.96
C ILE A 287 4.33 10.86 -6.00
N LEU A 288 4.66 11.50 -7.11
CA LEU A 288 5.91 12.22 -7.30
C LEU A 288 5.57 13.66 -7.68
N GLY A 289 5.64 14.54 -6.69
CA GLY A 289 5.39 15.96 -6.83
C GLY A 289 6.67 16.76 -7.02
N ASN A 290 6.60 17.79 -7.85
CA ASN A 290 7.61 18.82 -7.96
C ASN A 290 6.96 20.21 -7.82
N LEU A 291 7.75 21.26 -8.08
CA LEU A 291 7.33 22.66 -7.92
C LEU A 291 6.06 23.00 -8.73
N LEU A 292 5.91 22.44 -9.93
CA LEU A 292 4.85 22.82 -10.88
C LEU A 292 3.82 21.72 -11.10
N TYR A 293 4.24 20.46 -11.07
CA TYR A 293 3.40 19.32 -11.44
C TYR A 293 3.59 18.12 -10.54
N TRP A 294 2.53 17.36 -10.38
CA TRP A 294 2.51 16.13 -9.61
C TRP A 294 2.15 14.97 -10.53
N THR A 295 2.94 13.91 -10.50
CA THR A 295 2.61 12.66 -11.18
C THR A 295 2.02 11.70 -10.16
N VAL A 296 0.77 11.30 -10.38
CA VAL A 296 0.05 10.37 -9.52
C VAL A 296 -0.16 9.08 -10.29
N ARG A 297 0.34 7.98 -9.75
CA ARG A 297 0.11 6.64 -10.28
C ARG A 297 -0.78 5.87 -9.32
N VAL A 298 -1.84 5.28 -9.83
CA VAL A 298 -2.74 4.37 -9.12
C VAL A 298 -2.67 3.03 -9.84
N SER A 299 -2.28 1.96 -9.15
CA SER A 299 -2.21 0.63 -9.74
C SER A 299 -2.83 -0.42 -8.83
N ASP A 300 -3.45 -1.42 -9.44
CA ASP A 300 -4.03 -2.58 -8.78
C ASP A 300 -3.66 -3.86 -9.54
N ALA A 301 -4.39 -4.95 -9.28
CA ALA A 301 -4.18 -6.24 -9.91
C ALA A 301 -4.70 -6.31 -11.36
N GLU A 302 -5.47 -5.32 -11.83
CA GLU A 302 -6.09 -5.27 -13.15
C GLU A 302 -5.34 -4.32 -14.09
N GLY A 303 -4.80 -3.21 -13.58
CA GLY A 303 -4.13 -2.22 -14.40
C GLY A 303 -3.42 -1.13 -13.62
N MET A 304 -2.99 -0.11 -14.36
CA MET A 304 -2.39 1.10 -13.83
C MET A 304 -2.95 2.33 -14.56
N ASP A 305 -3.36 3.30 -13.77
CA ASP A 305 -3.65 4.65 -14.20
C ASP A 305 -2.54 5.60 -13.77
N CYS A 306 -2.12 6.49 -14.65
CA CYS A 306 -1.19 7.57 -14.36
C CYS A 306 -1.80 8.91 -14.75
N TYR A 307 -1.64 9.90 -13.87
CA TYR A 307 -2.17 11.25 -14.01
C TYR A 307 -1.05 12.27 -13.84
N GLY A 308 -1.01 13.27 -14.72
CA GLY A 308 -0.26 14.50 -14.51
C GLY A 308 -1.20 15.56 -13.95
N LEU A 309 -0.94 16.02 -12.72
CA LEU A 309 -1.75 17.03 -12.05
C LEU A 309 -1.00 18.36 -11.95
N ASP A 310 -1.73 19.47 -12.00
CA ASP A 310 -1.20 20.78 -11.60
C ASP A 310 -0.85 20.78 -10.11
N ALA A 311 0.32 21.28 -9.72
CA ALA A 311 0.74 21.24 -8.33
C ALA A 311 -0.19 22.06 -7.42
N VAL A 312 -0.75 23.18 -7.87
CA VAL A 312 -1.55 24.10 -7.05
C VAL A 312 -2.99 23.64 -6.95
N THR A 313 -3.64 23.36 -8.08
CA THR A 313 -5.07 23.03 -8.14
C THR A 313 -5.36 21.54 -8.00
N LEU A 314 -4.36 20.68 -8.25
CA LEU A 314 -4.49 19.22 -8.33
C LEU A 314 -5.50 18.73 -9.38
N GLN A 315 -5.81 19.58 -10.37
CA GLN A 315 -6.59 19.22 -11.54
C GLN A 315 -5.76 18.40 -12.53
N SER A 316 -6.41 17.48 -13.22
CA SER A 316 -5.76 16.59 -14.18
C SER A 316 -5.48 17.32 -15.48
N LEU A 317 -4.22 17.26 -15.90
CA LEU A 317 -3.72 17.82 -17.15
C LEU A 317 -3.59 16.73 -18.22
N SER A 318 -3.24 15.51 -17.80
CA SER A 318 -3.05 14.34 -18.67
C SER A 318 -3.37 13.07 -17.89
N SER A 319 -3.91 12.08 -18.57
CA SER A 319 -4.17 10.75 -18.01
C SER A 319 -3.76 9.65 -18.99
N TYR A 320 -3.31 8.54 -18.44
CA TYR A 320 -2.91 7.36 -19.20
C TYR A 320 -3.32 6.10 -18.44
N HIS A 321 -3.94 5.15 -19.14
CA HIS A 321 -4.33 3.86 -18.61
C HIS A 321 -3.57 2.75 -19.32
N GLN A 322 -3.11 1.77 -18.54
CA GLN A 322 -2.50 0.54 -19.06
C GLN A 322 -3.05 -0.67 -18.32
N ASP A 323 -3.66 -1.57 -19.08
CA ASP A 323 -4.06 -2.88 -18.57
C ASP A 323 -2.84 -3.70 -18.13
N ARG A 324 -3.04 -4.55 -17.12
CA ARG A 324 -2.03 -5.51 -16.69
C ARG A 324 -1.71 -6.48 -17.83
N LYS A 325 -0.44 -6.55 -18.20
CA LYS A 325 0.07 -7.56 -19.13
C LYS A 325 -0.10 -8.96 -18.51
N ARG A 326 -0.88 -9.81 -19.17
CA ARG A 326 -1.01 -11.23 -18.79
C ARG A 326 0.31 -11.96 -19.02
N VAL A 327 0.74 -12.72 -18.02
CA VAL A 327 1.97 -13.52 -18.05
C VAL A 327 1.62 -15.01 -18.16
N LEU A 328 2.58 -15.85 -18.57
CA LEU A 328 2.42 -17.31 -18.61
C LEU A 328 1.90 -17.89 -17.30
N TRP A 329 2.32 -17.34 -16.16
CA TRP A 329 1.79 -17.72 -14.85
C TRP A 329 0.27 -17.54 -14.74
N ASP A 330 -0.29 -16.44 -15.24
CA ASP A 330 -1.73 -16.19 -15.16
C ASP A 330 -2.50 -17.29 -15.90
N GLU A 331 -2.05 -17.65 -17.10
CA GLU A 331 -2.66 -18.73 -17.90
C GLU A 331 -2.50 -20.10 -17.25
N LEU A 332 -1.29 -20.47 -16.82
CA LEU A 332 -1.02 -21.77 -16.20
C LEU A 332 -1.76 -21.92 -14.86
N SER A 333 -1.85 -20.84 -14.08
CA SER A 333 -2.51 -20.87 -12.79
C SER A 333 -4.02 -21.09 -12.91
N GLU A 334 -4.66 -20.53 -13.95
CA GLU A 334 -6.07 -20.78 -14.25
C GLU A 334 -6.34 -22.25 -14.59
N TRP A 335 -5.43 -22.94 -15.28
CA TRP A 335 -5.65 -24.31 -15.76
C TRP A 335 -5.16 -25.41 -14.81
N LEU A 336 -4.03 -25.21 -14.13
CA LEU A 336 -3.36 -26.26 -13.36
C LEU A 336 -3.79 -26.32 -11.90
N PHE A 337 -4.23 -25.18 -11.33
CA PHE A 337 -4.48 -25.06 -9.90
C PHE A 337 -5.93 -24.59 -9.63
N PRO A 338 -6.80 -25.45 -9.08
CA PRO A 338 -8.19 -25.10 -8.79
C PRO A 338 -8.31 -24.06 -7.67
N PHE A 339 -7.41 -24.12 -6.69
CA PHE A 339 -7.21 -23.10 -5.66
C PHE A 339 -5.72 -22.99 -5.34
N ARG A 340 -5.33 -21.87 -4.71
CA ARG A 340 -3.96 -21.63 -4.26
C ARG A 340 -3.98 -21.40 -2.76
N LEU A 341 -3.14 -22.12 -2.01
CA LEU A 341 -2.92 -21.83 -0.61
C LEU A 341 -1.64 -21.03 -0.47
N SER A 342 -1.70 -19.93 0.27
CA SER A 342 -0.53 -19.11 0.58
C SER A 342 -0.54 -18.74 2.06
N PRO A 343 0.60 -18.81 2.76
CA PRO A 343 0.73 -18.32 4.13
C PRO A 343 0.71 -16.79 4.22
N SER A 344 0.84 -16.09 3.09
CA SER A 344 0.89 -14.64 2.99
C SER A 344 -0.12 -14.10 1.97
N SER A 345 -0.63 -12.90 2.21
CA SER A 345 -1.48 -12.15 1.28
C SER A 345 -0.79 -10.86 0.88
N GLU A 346 -1.07 -10.34 -0.32
CA GLU A 346 -0.60 -9.02 -0.76
C GLU A 346 -1.30 -7.89 0.00
N THR A 347 -2.52 -8.15 0.49
CA THR A 347 -3.38 -7.18 1.17
C THR A 347 -3.23 -7.18 2.68
N SER A 348 -2.44 -8.10 3.25
CA SER A 348 -2.36 -8.28 4.70
C SER A 348 -0.96 -8.66 5.14
N SER A 349 -0.48 -8.04 6.22
CA SER A 349 0.80 -8.36 6.83
C SER A 349 0.75 -9.58 7.76
N PHE A 350 -0.42 -10.18 7.96
CA PHE A 350 -0.58 -11.35 8.82
C PHE A 350 -0.13 -12.64 8.11
N VAL A 351 0.41 -13.57 8.90
CA VAL A 351 0.64 -14.94 8.45
C VAL A 351 -0.62 -15.75 8.75
N ASN A 352 -1.30 -16.22 7.71
CA ASN A 352 -2.50 -17.05 7.84
C ASN A 352 -2.63 -17.97 6.62
N LEU A 353 -3.51 -18.96 6.66
CA LEU A 353 -3.79 -19.81 5.51
C LEU A 353 -4.79 -19.11 4.59
N TYR A 354 -4.29 -18.36 3.62
CA TYR A 354 -5.10 -17.69 2.62
C TYR A 354 -5.39 -18.61 1.45
N ALA A 355 -6.65 -18.74 1.07
CA ALA A 355 -7.07 -19.37 -0.17
C ALA A 355 -7.24 -18.29 -1.25
N GLY A 356 -6.46 -18.39 -2.33
CA GLY A 356 -6.58 -17.55 -3.51
C GLY A 356 -7.80 -17.90 -4.35
N ASN A 357 -8.00 -17.15 -5.44
CA ASN A 357 -9.17 -17.27 -6.31
C ASN A 357 -9.40 -18.70 -6.83
N LEU A 358 -10.66 -19.14 -6.76
CA LEU A 358 -11.12 -20.42 -7.29
C LEU A 358 -11.19 -20.34 -8.82
N SER A 359 -10.46 -21.23 -9.51
CA SER A 359 -10.51 -21.31 -10.97
C SER A 359 -11.47 -22.38 -11.45
N SER A 360 -12.51 -21.99 -12.20
CA SER A 360 -13.46 -22.93 -12.80
C SER A 360 -12.80 -23.88 -13.81
N LYS A 361 -11.82 -23.38 -14.59
CA LYS A 361 -11.05 -24.20 -15.55
C LYS A 361 -10.19 -25.23 -14.80
N GLY A 362 -9.50 -24.78 -13.76
CA GLY A 362 -8.68 -25.63 -12.90
C GLY A 362 -9.50 -26.73 -12.20
N LEU A 363 -10.72 -26.42 -11.76
CA LEU A 363 -11.64 -27.41 -11.20
C LEU A 363 -12.05 -28.47 -12.22
N ALA A 364 -12.36 -28.08 -13.46
CA ALA A 364 -12.69 -29.04 -14.53
C ALA A 364 -11.53 -29.98 -14.84
N VAL A 365 -10.30 -29.46 -14.95
CA VAL A 365 -9.10 -30.28 -15.15
C VAL A 365 -8.86 -31.20 -13.95
N SER A 366 -8.99 -30.67 -12.73
CA SER A 366 -8.79 -31.43 -11.50
C SER A 366 -9.80 -32.59 -11.37
N PHE A 367 -11.04 -32.37 -11.79
CA PHE A 367 -12.07 -33.41 -11.83
C PHE A 367 -11.72 -34.54 -12.81
N PHE A 368 -11.26 -34.18 -14.01
CA PHE A 368 -10.81 -35.18 -15.00
C PHE A 368 -9.60 -35.97 -14.50
N LEU A 369 -8.63 -35.28 -13.89
CA LEU A 369 -7.45 -35.91 -13.28
C LEU A 369 -7.83 -36.84 -12.12
N ALA A 370 -8.83 -36.47 -11.31
CA ALA A 370 -9.34 -37.30 -10.23
C ALA A 370 -9.99 -38.59 -10.75
N LEU A 371 -10.80 -38.49 -11.80
CA LEU A 371 -11.37 -39.67 -12.49
C LEU A 371 -10.27 -40.58 -13.03
N LEU A 372 -9.29 -40.02 -13.73
CA LEU A 372 -8.17 -40.77 -14.29
C LEU A 372 -7.36 -41.48 -13.18
N THR A 373 -7.09 -40.79 -12.07
CA THR A 373 -6.44 -41.38 -10.87
C THR A 373 -7.28 -42.51 -10.28
N PHE A 374 -8.60 -42.33 -10.17
CA PHE A 374 -9.50 -43.35 -9.65
C PHE A 374 -9.50 -44.63 -10.48
N PHE A 375 -9.44 -44.51 -11.81
CA PHE A 375 -9.40 -45.66 -12.74
C PHE A 375 -8.02 -46.34 -12.79
N LEU A 376 -6.93 -45.58 -12.84
CA LEU A 376 -5.57 -46.15 -12.88
C LEU A 376 -5.20 -46.90 -11.60
N CYS A 377 -5.67 -46.44 -10.44
CA CYS A 377 -5.41 -47.10 -9.17
C CYS A 377 -6.37 -48.27 -8.86
N ARG A 378 -7.29 -48.63 -9.78
CA ARG A 378 -8.32 -49.67 -9.59
C ARG A 378 -7.77 -51.03 -9.14
N ASN A 379 -6.59 -51.41 -9.63
CA ASN A 379 -6.02 -52.73 -9.39
C ASN A 379 -4.92 -52.74 -8.32
N LYS A 380 -4.55 -51.57 -7.76
CA LYS A 380 -3.39 -51.44 -6.87
C LYS A 380 -3.76 -51.10 -5.42
N VAL A 381 -4.97 -50.60 -5.17
CA VAL A 381 -5.33 -50.02 -3.86
C VAL A 381 -6.80 -50.28 -3.52
N SER A 382 -7.12 -50.40 -2.24
CA SER A 382 -8.51 -50.56 -1.74
C SER A 382 -9.43 -49.40 -2.15
N LEU A 383 -10.72 -49.69 -2.26
CA LEU A 383 -11.75 -48.71 -2.68
C LEU A 383 -11.72 -47.42 -1.85
N TYR A 384 -11.58 -47.52 -0.53
CA TYR A 384 -11.50 -46.37 0.37
C TYR A 384 -10.33 -45.44 0.02
N ARG A 385 -9.13 -46.00 -0.16
CA ARG A 385 -7.93 -45.22 -0.50
C ARG A 385 -8.04 -44.61 -1.90
N ARG A 386 -8.65 -45.32 -2.86
CA ARG A 386 -8.89 -44.78 -4.21
C ARG A 386 -9.80 -43.55 -4.19
N ILE A 387 -10.89 -43.61 -3.42
CA ILE A 387 -11.80 -42.47 -3.25
C ILE A 387 -11.06 -41.31 -2.58
N LEU A 388 -10.30 -41.59 -1.51
CA LEU A 388 -9.54 -40.56 -0.81
C LEU A 388 -8.48 -39.88 -1.70
N MET A 389 -7.72 -40.65 -2.47
CA MET A 389 -6.74 -40.12 -3.43
C MET A 389 -7.42 -39.28 -4.52
N ALA A 390 -8.55 -39.75 -5.07
CA ALA A 390 -9.31 -39.00 -6.06
C ALA A 390 -9.89 -37.69 -5.48
N LEU A 391 -10.36 -37.70 -4.24
CA LEU A 391 -10.82 -36.48 -3.56
C LEU A 391 -9.68 -35.49 -3.34
N CYS A 392 -8.50 -35.95 -2.92
CA CYS A 392 -7.32 -35.09 -2.78
C CYS A 392 -6.89 -34.48 -4.12
N VAL A 393 -6.92 -35.24 -5.21
CA VAL A 393 -6.62 -34.74 -6.57
C VAL A 393 -7.72 -33.80 -7.08
N CYS A 394 -8.99 -34.09 -6.79
CA CYS A 394 -10.09 -33.20 -7.19
C CYS A 394 -10.01 -31.86 -6.47
N ALA A 395 -9.62 -31.86 -5.20
CA ALA A 395 -9.42 -30.65 -4.41
C ALA A 395 -8.15 -29.90 -4.86
N ALA A 396 -6.98 -30.55 -4.84
CA ALA A 396 -5.69 -29.88 -5.03
C ALA A 396 -5.19 -29.83 -6.49
N GLY A 397 -5.90 -30.44 -7.44
CA GLY A 397 -5.52 -30.51 -8.84
C GLY A 397 -4.17 -31.19 -9.07
N LEU A 398 -3.30 -30.56 -9.87
CA LEU A 398 -1.97 -31.06 -10.18
C LEU A 398 -1.13 -31.28 -8.90
N SER A 399 -1.27 -30.42 -7.90
CA SER A 399 -0.58 -30.56 -6.61
C SER A 399 -0.98 -31.84 -5.89
N GLY A 400 -2.22 -32.28 -6.05
CA GLY A 400 -2.68 -33.58 -5.53
C GLY A 400 -1.96 -34.75 -6.18
N ILE A 401 -1.73 -34.71 -7.50
CA ILE A 401 -0.97 -35.75 -8.20
C ILE A 401 0.48 -35.79 -7.73
N VAL A 402 1.11 -34.62 -7.60
CA VAL A 402 2.48 -34.52 -7.08
C VAL A 402 2.54 -35.08 -5.66
N ALA A 403 1.56 -34.76 -4.81
CA ALA A 403 1.46 -35.33 -3.46
C ALA A 403 1.34 -36.85 -3.47
N LEU A 404 0.59 -37.41 -4.43
CA LEU A 404 0.53 -38.85 -4.60
C LEU A 404 1.92 -39.42 -4.87
N LEU A 405 2.70 -38.87 -5.81
CA LEU A 405 4.04 -39.38 -6.17
C LEU A 405 5.01 -39.48 -4.99
N PHE A 406 4.84 -38.66 -3.95
CA PHE A 406 5.66 -38.69 -2.74
C PHE A 406 5.20 -39.73 -1.69
N LEU A 407 4.07 -40.40 -1.90
CA LEU A 407 3.61 -41.43 -0.99
C LEU A 407 4.49 -42.69 -1.10
N PRO A 408 4.83 -43.34 0.01
CA PRO A 408 5.58 -44.59 -0.03
C PRO A 408 4.63 -45.75 -0.37
N TRP A 409 4.50 -46.07 -1.67
CA TRP A 409 3.67 -47.20 -2.15
C TRP A 409 4.01 -48.53 -1.47
N ASN A 410 5.29 -48.79 -1.24
CA ASN A 410 5.77 -50.10 -0.78
C ASN A 410 5.66 -50.34 0.74
N LYS A 411 5.26 -49.35 1.54
CA LYS A 411 5.20 -49.48 3.02
C LYS A 411 3.80 -49.74 3.58
N TYR A 412 2.76 -49.68 2.74
CA TYR A 412 1.36 -49.70 3.19
C TYR A 412 0.47 -50.74 2.48
N GLU A 413 1.07 -51.69 1.77
CA GLU A 413 0.43 -52.97 1.44
C GLU A 413 0.00 -53.74 2.70
#